data_AF-A0A536SE08-F1
#
_entry.id   AF-A0A536SE08-F1
#
_cell.length_a   1.000
_cell.length_b   1.000
_cell.length_c   1.000
_cell.angle_alpha   90.00
_cell.angle_beta   90.00
_cell.angle_gamma   90.00
#
_symmetry.space_group_name_H-M   'P 1'
#
loop_
_entity.id
_entity.type
_entity.pdbx_description
1 polymer ?
#
loop_
_entity_poly.entity_id
_entity_poly.type
_entity_poly.pdbx_seq_one_letter_code
_entity_poly.pdbx_strand_id
1 'polypeptide(L)'
;MEVKPGGETLGATIEGLDLARPLPQREFEAVLRSLGRYGVIRFPRQELTGRQLADFSARFGQLEINVANAYQEPGIPEVMILSNIVENGKPIGLADAGQDWHTDMSYSNMATEFSNMHAPYDGLPAGLKRSLESMTVLHDFDKFWEGMRQKGSKRPPLTEAQRKAKPPVSHPIFLT
;
A
#
# COMPACT_ATOMS: atom_id res chain seq x y z
N MET A 1 4.37 -18.43 -17.33
CA MET A 1 3.43 -17.83 -16.36
C MET A 1 2.13 -18.61 -16.32
N GLU A 2 1.65 -18.98 -15.14
CA GLU A 2 0.36 -19.62 -14.90
C GLU A 2 -0.40 -18.84 -13.82
N VAL A 3 -1.69 -18.54 -14.02
CA VAL A 3 -2.53 -17.84 -13.03
C VAL A 3 -3.50 -18.83 -12.38
N LYS A 4 -3.43 -18.98 -11.07
CA LYS A 4 -4.28 -19.86 -10.25
C LYS A 4 -5.18 -19.01 -9.35
N PRO A 5 -6.48 -18.86 -9.66
CA PRO A 5 -7.41 -18.13 -8.80
C PRO A 5 -7.46 -18.73 -7.38
N GLY A 6 -7.68 -17.89 -6.37
CA GLY A 6 -7.79 -18.33 -4.98
C GLY A 6 -9.07 -19.09 -4.64
N GLY A 7 -10.06 -19.10 -5.55
CA GLY A 7 -11.37 -19.74 -5.36
C GLY A 7 -12.41 -18.85 -4.65
N GLU A 8 -12.00 -17.69 -4.16
CA GLU A 8 -12.83 -16.73 -3.41
C GLU A 8 -12.96 -15.39 -4.17
N THR A 9 -13.64 -14.40 -3.54
CA THR A 9 -13.85 -13.05 -4.09
C THR A 9 -12.54 -12.32 -4.44
N LEU A 10 -11.43 -12.67 -3.80
CA LEU A 10 -10.13 -12.03 -3.98
C LEU A 10 -9.00 -13.06 -4.06
N GLY A 11 -7.91 -12.64 -4.69
CA GLY A 11 -6.65 -13.36 -4.68
C GLY A 11 -6.45 -14.26 -5.90
N ALA A 12 -5.23 -14.22 -6.43
CA ALA A 12 -4.71 -15.26 -7.31
C ALA A 12 -3.22 -15.49 -7.05
N THR A 13 -2.74 -16.71 -7.29
CA THR A 13 -1.31 -17.04 -7.31
C THR A 13 -0.82 -17.02 -8.76
N ILE A 14 0.27 -16.30 -9.04
CA ILE A 14 0.96 -16.36 -10.34
C ILE A 14 2.24 -17.16 -10.18
N GLU A 15 2.35 -18.26 -10.92
CA GLU A 15 3.52 -19.13 -10.94
C GLU A 15 4.32 -19.02 -12.25
N GLY A 16 5.58 -19.45 -12.22
CA GLY A 16 6.45 -19.50 -13.40
C GLY A 16 6.94 -18.12 -13.86
N LEU A 17 7.08 -17.17 -12.92
CA LEU A 17 7.79 -15.91 -13.09
C LEU A 17 8.94 -15.85 -12.09
N ASP A 18 10.05 -15.26 -12.54
CA ASP A 18 11.18 -14.86 -11.71
C ASP A 18 11.22 -13.33 -11.70
N LEU A 19 10.76 -12.71 -10.61
CA LEU A 19 10.68 -11.25 -10.49
C LEU A 19 12.06 -10.61 -10.26
N ALA A 20 13.10 -11.42 -10.03
CA ALA A 20 14.48 -10.97 -9.91
C ALA A 20 15.07 -10.53 -11.28
N ARG A 21 14.34 -10.79 -12.38
CA ARG A 21 14.72 -10.49 -13.76
C ARG A 21 13.70 -9.58 -14.44
N PRO A 22 14.10 -8.78 -15.45
CA PRO A 22 13.17 -8.00 -16.25
C PRO A 22 12.10 -8.89 -16.90
N LEU A 23 10.83 -8.60 -16.62
CA LEU A 23 9.71 -9.28 -17.26
C LEU A 23 9.42 -8.71 -18.65
N PRO A 24 9.26 -9.56 -19.68
CA PRO A 24 8.73 -9.15 -20.97
C PRO A 24 7.40 -8.42 -20.83
N GLN A 25 7.16 -7.42 -21.67
CA GLN A 25 5.96 -6.57 -21.60
C GLN A 25 4.66 -7.38 -21.56
N ARG A 26 4.55 -8.44 -22.38
CA ARG A 26 3.38 -9.33 -22.41
C ARG A 26 3.06 -9.99 -21.05
N GLU A 27 4.09 -10.32 -20.28
CA GLU A 27 3.93 -10.99 -18.97
C GLU A 27 3.53 -9.97 -17.91
N PHE A 28 4.15 -8.79 -17.94
CA PHE A 28 3.76 -7.68 -17.07
C PHE A 28 2.30 -7.26 -17.29
N GLU A 29 1.85 -7.13 -18.54
CA GLU A 29 0.44 -6.83 -18.82
C GLU A 29 -0.52 -7.91 -18.30
N ALA A 30 -0.09 -9.17 -18.33
CA ALA A 30 -0.87 -10.27 -17.77
C ALA A 30 -0.92 -10.21 -16.24
N VAL A 31 0.18 -9.79 -15.59
CA VAL A 31 0.19 -9.46 -14.15
C VAL A 31 -0.77 -8.31 -13.85
N LEU A 32 -0.71 -7.21 -14.60
CA LEU A 32 -1.57 -6.04 -14.37
C LEU A 32 -3.06 -6.39 -14.53
N ARG A 33 -3.42 -7.13 -15.59
CA ARG A 33 -4.80 -7.64 -15.76
C ARG A 33 -5.23 -8.56 -14.63
N SER A 34 -4.32 -9.41 -14.15
CA SER A 34 -4.61 -10.30 -13.01
C SER A 34 -4.84 -9.49 -11.75
N LEU A 35 -4.01 -8.48 -11.47
CA LEU A 35 -4.18 -7.59 -10.33
C LEU A 35 -5.54 -6.89 -10.38
N GLY A 36 -5.91 -6.29 -11.52
CA GLY A 36 -7.21 -5.65 -11.69
C GLY A 36 -8.40 -6.61 -11.49
N ARG A 37 -8.24 -7.88 -11.89
CA ARG A 37 -9.30 -8.89 -11.78
C ARG A 37 -9.44 -9.49 -10.37
N TYR A 38 -8.31 -9.76 -9.71
CA TYR A 38 -8.28 -10.53 -8.47
C TYR A 38 -7.98 -9.68 -7.23
N GLY A 39 -7.65 -8.40 -7.40
CA GLY A 39 -7.36 -7.42 -6.35
C GLY A 39 -6.02 -7.65 -5.62
N VAL A 40 -5.65 -8.90 -5.37
CA VAL A 40 -4.41 -9.30 -4.69
C VAL A 40 -3.73 -10.41 -5.49
N ILE A 41 -2.41 -10.28 -5.69
CA ILE A 41 -1.62 -11.29 -6.39
C ILE A 41 -0.47 -11.80 -5.52
N ARG A 42 -0.35 -13.12 -5.44
CA ARG A 42 0.75 -13.82 -4.78
C ARG A 42 1.74 -14.37 -5.80
N PHE A 43 3.01 -14.03 -5.64
CA PHE A 43 4.12 -14.63 -6.38
C PHE A 43 4.92 -15.54 -5.44
N PRO A 44 4.80 -16.88 -5.55
CA PRO A 44 5.51 -17.79 -4.67
C PRO A 44 6.99 -17.92 -5.10
N ARG A 45 7.84 -18.34 -4.16
CA ARG A 45 9.25 -18.73 -4.40
C ARG A 45 10.08 -17.60 -5.03
N GLN A 46 9.95 -16.39 -4.49
CA GLN A 46 10.75 -15.24 -4.90
C GLN A 46 11.85 -14.99 -3.88
N GLU A 47 13.07 -14.79 -4.36
CA GLU A 47 14.18 -14.25 -3.59
C GLU A 47 14.60 -12.96 -4.30
N LEU A 48 14.33 -11.82 -3.67
CA LEU A 48 14.56 -10.51 -4.26
C LEU A 48 15.49 -9.70 -3.37
N THR A 49 16.47 -9.04 -3.97
CA THR A 49 17.14 -7.90 -3.34
C THR A 49 16.17 -6.72 -3.25
N GLY A 50 16.46 -5.75 -2.37
CA GLY A 50 15.68 -4.51 -2.31
C GLY A 50 15.62 -3.78 -3.65
N ARG A 51 16.70 -3.82 -4.45
CA ARG A 51 16.74 -3.20 -5.78
C ARG A 51 15.79 -3.90 -6.74
N GLN A 52 15.79 -5.23 -6.78
CA GLN A 52 14.88 -5.99 -7.65
C GLN A 52 13.41 -5.79 -7.25
N LEU A 53 13.12 -5.70 -5.94
CA LEU A 53 11.78 -5.36 -5.47
C LEU A 53 11.35 -3.97 -5.97
N ALA A 54 12.22 -2.96 -5.85
CA ALA A 54 11.95 -1.61 -6.34
C ALA A 54 11.77 -1.60 -7.86
N ASP A 55 12.65 -2.26 -8.62
CA ASP A 55 12.61 -2.29 -10.08
C ASP A 55 11.32 -2.96 -10.61
N PHE A 56 10.88 -4.05 -9.97
CA PHE A 56 9.59 -4.67 -10.31
C PHE A 56 8.41 -3.77 -9.95
N SER A 57 8.42 -3.17 -8.75
CA SER A 57 7.35 -2.28 -8.27
C SER A 57 7.21 -1.03 -9.14
N ALA A 58 8.32 -0.48 -9.65
CA ALA A 58 8.33 0.70 -10.51
C ALA A 58 7.64 0.46 -11.87
N ARG A 59 7.37 -0.79 -12.25
CA ARG A 59 6.57 -1.11 -13.45
C ARG A 59 5.11 -0.70 -13.31
N PHE A 60 4.60 -0.57 -12.09
CA PHE A 60 3.21 -0.17 -11.80
C PHE A 60 3.03 1.35 -11.74
N GLY A 61 4.11 2.13 -11.68
CA GLY A 61 4.06 3.58 -11.63
C GLY A 61 5.25 4.19 -10.90
N GLN A 62 5.15 5.48 -10.59
CA GLN A 62 6.15 6.17 -9.78
C GLN A 62 6.07 5.66 -8.34
N LEU A 63 7.22 5.26 -7.79
CA LEU A 63 7.32 4.84 -6.40
C LEU A 63 7.31 6.06 -5.47
N GLU A 64 6.50 5.98 -4.43
CA GLU A 64 6.36 7.02 -3.42
C GLU A 64 7.34 6.76 -2.27
N ILE A 65 8.09 7.80 -1.88
CA ILE A 65 8.98 7.74 -0.73
C ILE A 65 8.18 8.12 0.53
N ASN A 66 8.21 7.25 1.54
CA ASN A 66 7.48 7.49 2.78
C ASN A 66 7.96 8.76 3.49
N VAL A 67 7.03 9.67 3.83
CA VAL A 67 7.32 10.97 4.45
C VAL A 67 7.98 10.88 5.83
N ALA A 68 7.78 9.77 6.55
CA ALA A 68 8.45 9.53 7.82
C ALA A 68 9.97 9.37 7.63
N ASN A 69 10.41 8.99 6.43
CA ASN A 69 11.80 8.89 6.00
C ASN A 69 12.68 8.14 7.01
N ALA A 70 12.17 7.02 7.53
CA ALA A 70 12.81 6.20 8.53
C ALA A 70 12.77 4.72 8.09
N TYR A 71 13.80 3.97 8.47
CA TYR A 71 13.91 2.53 8.18
C TYR A 71 13.80 2.19 6.69
N GLN A 72 14.50 2.94 5.84
CA GLN A 72 14.64 2.65 4.42
C GLN A 72 15.76 1.64 4.17
N GLU A 73 15.60 0.84 3.14
CA GLU A 73 16.70 0.03 2.60
C GLU A 73 17.86 0.96 2.17
N PRO A 74 19.11 0.70 2.61
CA PRO A 74 20.24 1.55 2.27
C PRO A 74 20.40 1.79 0.76
N GLY A 75 20.31 3.05 0.35
CA GLY A 75 20.44 3.45 -1.07
C GLY A 75 19.20 3.20 -1.93
N ILE A 76 18.08 2.79 -1.33
CA ILE A 76 16.80 2.53 -2.01
C ILE A 76 15.67 3.14 -1.16
N PRO A 77 15.51 4.48 -1.17
CA PRO A 77 14.58 5.19 -0.28
C PRO A 77 13.11 4.84 -0.49
N GLU A 78 12.76 4.26 -1.64
CA GLU A 78 11.42 3.77 -1.98
C GLU A 78 11.05 2.48 -1.23
N VAL A 79 12.04 1.74 -0.72
CA VAL A 79 11.82 0.48 0.01
C VAL A 79 11.89 0.77 1.51
N MET A 80 10.75 0.64 2.18
CA MET A 80 10.61 0.77 3.62
C MET A 80 10.65 -0.61 4.30
N ILE A 81 11.39 -0.74 5.40
CA ILE A 81 11.55 -1.96 6.19
C ILE A 81 10.53 -1.96 7.33
N LEU A 82 9.55 -2.86 7.25
CA LEU A 82 8.65 -3.18 8.34
C LEU A 82 9.15 -4.43 9.04
N SER A 83 9.64 -4.28 10.28
CA SER A 83 10.25 -5.37 11.03
C SER A 83 10.23 -5.09 12.53
N ASN A 84 9.99 -6.14 13.31
CA ASN A 84 10.12 -6.14 14.76
C ASN A 84 11.47 -6.71 15.25
N ILE A 85 12.38 -7.04 14.31
CA ILE A 85 13.71 -7.56 14.63
C ILE A 85 14.60 -6.42 15.16
N VAL A 86 15.37 -6.74 16.21
CA VAL A 86 16.37 -5.87 16.81
C VAL A 86 17.73 -6.55 16.69
N GLU A 87 18.67 -5.90 16.02
CA GLU A 87 20.05 -6.36 15.88
C GLU A 87 20.99 -5.38 16.59
N ASN A 88 21.88 -5.90 17.43
CA ASN A 88 22.85 -5.09 18.19
C ASN A 88 22.19 -3.93 18.98
N GLY A 89 20.99 -4.18 19.51
CA GLY A 89 20.19 -3.20 20.26
C GLY A 89 19.51 -2.12 19.40
N LYS A 90 19.57 -2.23 18.07
CA LYS A 90 18.94 -1.29 17.13
C LYS A 90 17.84 -2.00 16.32
N PRO A 91 16.61 -1.44 16.26
CA PRO A 91 15.59 -1.94 15.35
C PRO A 91 16.06 -1.84 13.91
N ILE A 92 15.84 -2.88 13.12
CA ILE A 92 16.15 -2.85 11.68
C ILE A 92 15.00 -2.29 10.84
N GLY A 93 13.80 -2.19 11.44
CA GLY A 93 12.60 -1.73 10.77
C GLY A 93 11.59 -1.09 11.73
N LEU A 94 10.47 -0.65 11.14
CA LEU A 94 9.33 -0.13 11.89
C LEU A 94 8.43 -1.27 12.36
N ALA A 95 8.33 -1.46 13.69
CA ALA A 95 7.65 -2.62 14.28
C ALA A 95 6.12 -2.49 14.38
N ASP A 96 5.60 -1.27 14.35
CA ASP A 96 4.21 -0.93 14.65
C ASP A 96 3.47 -0.32 13.43
N ALA A 97 3.83 -0.73 12.22
CA ALA A 97 3.14 -0.30 10.99
C ALA A 97 1.88 -1.12 10.70
N GLY A 98 0.86 -0.48 10.12
CA GLY A 98 -0.32 -1.15 9.56
C GLY A 98 -1.24 -1.88 10.55
N GLN A 99 -1.29 -1.44 11.82
CA GLN A 99 -2.02 -2.15 12.88
C GLN A 99 -3.54 -1.91 12.89
N ASP A 100 -4.01 -0.87 12.21
CA ASP A 100 -5.43 -0.55 12.06
C ASP A 100 -5.87 -0.77 10.59
N TRP A 101 -7.17 -0.88 10.33
CA TRP A 101 -7.70 -0.90 8.96
C TRP A 101 -7.39 0.42 8.24
N HIS A 102 -6.70 0.34 7.10
CA HIS A 102 -6.31 1.50 6.31
C HIS A 102 -6.14 1.13 4.83
N THR A 103 -6.05 2.17 4.00
CA THR A 103 -5.49 2.08 2.65
C THR A 103 -4.22 2.91 2.66
N ASP A 104 -3.10 2.29 2.28
CA ASP A 104 -1.82 2.99 2.25
C ASP A 104 -1.89 4.23 1.37
N MET A 105 -1.26 5.30 1.85
CA MET A 105 -1.17 6.59 1.15
C MET A 105 -2.52 7.25 0.83
N SER A 106 -3.63 6.87 1.50
CA SER A 106 -4.94 7.54 1.33
C SER A 106 -4.93 9.05 1.61
N TYR A 107 -3.88 9.54 2.26
CA TYR A 107 -3.61 10.94 2.57
C TYR A 107 -2.72 11.63 1.51
N SER A 108 -2.55 11.02 0.33
CA SER A 108 -1.78 11.57 -0.79
C SER A 108 -2.69 11.78 -2.02
N ASN A 109 -2.38 12.81 -2.81
CA ASN A 109 -3.20 13.18 -3.98
C ASN A 109 -3.18 12.14 -5.11
N MET A 110 -2.20 11.23 -5.12
CA MET A 110 -2.17 10.04 -5.96
C MET A 110 -2.49 8.83 -5.09
N ALA A 111 -3.66 8.25 -5.30
CA ALA A 111 -4.08 7.05 -4.58
C ALA A 111 -3.23 5.86 -5.03
N THR A 112 -2.73 5.07 -4.07
CA THR A 112 -2.30 3.71 -4.35
C THR A 112 -3.53 2.93 -4.81
N GLU A 113 -3.49 2.43 -6.04
CA GLU A 113 -4.53 1.52 -6.52
C GLU A 113 -4.52 0.23 -5.66
N PHE A 114 -5.73 -0.22 -5.31
CA PHE A 114 -6.10 -1.50 -4.69
C PHE A 114 -6.24 -1.57 -3.16
N SER A 115 -7.51 -1.52 -2.75
CA SER A 115 -8.17 -2.64 -2.05
C SER A 115 -9.58 -2.79 -2.63
N ASN A 116 -10.12 -4.01 -2.73
CA ASN A 116 -11.48 -4.23 -3.25
C ASN A 116 -12.52 -3.75 -2.23
N MET A 117 -12.78 -2.44 -2.28
CA MET A 117 -13.93 -1.82 -1.65
C MET A 117 -15.19 -1.96 -2.51
N HIS A 118 -15.10 -2.55 -3.71
CA HIS A 118 -16.25 -2.80 -4.57
C HIS A 118 -17.22 -3.81 -3.95
N ALA A 119 -16.75 -4.94 -3.42
CA ALA A 119 -17.65 -5.90 -2.78
C ALA A 119 -18.35 -5.34 -1.52
N PRO A 120 -17.66 -4.65 -0.59
CA PRO A 120 -18.30 -3.89 0.47
C PRO A 120 -19.29 -2.84 -0.04
N TYR A 121 -18.91 -2.06 -1.06
CA TYR A 121 -19.79 -1.08 -1.70
C TYR A 121 -21.04 -1.75 -2.25
N ASP A 122 -20.90 -2.82 -3.04
CA ASP A 122 -22.01 -3.55 -3.66
C ASP A 122 -23.01 -4.04 -2.61
N GLY A 123 -22.51 -4.53 -1.47
CA GLY A 123 -23.31 -4.96 -0.33
C GLY A 123 -24.01 -3.84 0.46
N LEU A 124 -23.72 -2.56 0.22
CA LEU A 124 -24.39 -1.47 0.93
C LEU A 124 -25.88 -1.37 0.55
N PRO A 125 -26.76 -1.11 1.52
CA PRO A 125 -28.16 -0.77 1.24
C PRO A 125 -28.26 0.43 0.28
N ALA A 126 -29.20 0.38 -0.67
CA ALA A 126 -29.34 1.43 -1.68
C ALA A 126 -29.59 2.84 -1.09
N GLY A 127 -30.28 2.92 0.05
CA GLY A 127 -30.47 4.18 0.77
C GLY A 127 -29.15 4.78 1.28
N LEU A 128 -28.25 3.94 1.77
CA LEU A 128 -26.94 4.35 2.27
C LEU A 128 -26.00 4.76 1.13
N LYS A 129 -26.03 4.05 0.00
CA LYS A 129 -25.32 4.47 -1.23
C LYS A 129 -25.72 5.89 -1.63
N ARG A 130 -27.02 6.15 -1.76
CA ARG A 130 -27.53 7.49 -2.13
C ARG A 130 -27.14 8.57 -1.14
N SER A 131 -27.16 8.28 0.17
CA SER A 131 -26.80 9.30 1.17
C SER A 131 -25.31 9.66 1.16
N LEU A 132 -24.45 8.74 0.71
CA LEU A 132 -22.98 8.92 0.73
C LEU A 132 -22.43 9.37 -0.63
N GLU A 133 -23.21 9.29 -1.71
CA GLU A 133 -22.76 9.52 -3.10
C GLU A 133 -22.15 10.92 -3.32
N SER A 134 -22.73 11.96 -2.72
CA SER A 134 -22.22 13.33 -2.82
C SER A 134 -21.27 13.73 -1.69
N MET A 135 -20.94 12.81 -0.78
CA MET A 135 -20.12 13.11 0.38
C MET A 135 -18.64 12.95 0.06
N THR A 136 -17.82 13.65 0.84
CA THR A 136 -16.37 13.54 0.82
C THR A 136 -15.84 13.10 2.18
N VAL A 137 -14.73 12.38 2.18
CA VAL A 137 -13.96 12.00 3.35
C VAL A 137 -12.63 12.75 3.36
N LEU A 138 -12.28 13.31 4.53
CA LEU A 138 -11.00 13.96 4.75
C LEU A 138 -10.01 12.95 5.36
N HIS A 139 -8.95 12.64 4.62
CA HIS A 139 -7.82 11.85 5.08
C HIS A 139 -6.72 12.78 5.59
N ASP A 140 -6.43 12.68 6.89
CA ASP A 140 -5.43 13.52 7.56
C ASP A 140 -4.36 12.62 8.17
N PHE A 141 -3.14 12.71 7.62
CA PHE A 141 -2.02 11.91 8.06
C PHE A 141 -1.54 12.29 9.47
N ASP A 142 -1.58 13.57 9.82
CA ASP A 142 -1.15 14.05 11.15
C ASP A 142 -2.14 13.57 12.21
N LYS A 143 -3.45 13.62 11.92
CA LYS A 143 -4.48 13.03 12.79
C LYS A 143 -4.26 11.53 13.03
N PHE A 144 -3.97 10.77 11.97
CA PHE A 144 -3.65 9.35 12.09
C PHE A 144 -2.37 9.12 12.92
N TRP A 145 -1.32 9.90 12.65
CA TRP A 145 -0.04 9.85 13.34
C TRP A 145 -0.17 10.10 14.84
N GLU A 146 -0.89 11.15 15.22
CA GLU A 146 -1.16 11.48 16.63
C GLU A 146 -2.07 10.44 17.29
N GLY A 147 -3.03 9.85 16.57
CA GLY A 147 -3.84 8.74 17.04
C GLY A 147 -2.99 7.52 17.44
N MET A 148 -1.98 7.16 16.65
CA MET A 148 -1.04 6.08 17.00
C MET A 148 -0.25 6.41 18.27
N ARG A 149 0.19 7.67 18.43
CA ARG A 149 0.93 8.11 19.61
C ARG A 149 0.08 8.05 20.87
N GLN A 150 -1.19 8.43 20.80
CA GLN A 150 -2.14 8.30 21.91
C GLN A 150 -2.40 6.84 22.30
N LYS A 151 -2.31 5.92 21.34
CA LYS A 151 -2.39 4.46 21.57
C LYS A 151 -1.07 3.83 22.04
N GLY A 152 -0.03 4.62 22.29
CA GLY A 152 1.24 4.16 22.88
C GLY A 152 2.43 4.04 21.92
N SER A 153 2.31 4.49 20.66
CA SER A 153 3.46 4.55 19.75
C SER A 153 4.50 5.55 20.27
N LYS A 154 5.78 5.16 20.23
CA LYS A 154 6.92 5.98 20.70
C LYS A 154 7.45 6.96 19.65
N ARG A 155 6.80 7.04 18.49
CA ARG A 155 7.20 7.93 17.40
C ARG A 155 7.15 9.40 17.85
N PRO A 156 8.09 10.25 17.41
CA PRO A 156 8.02 11.68 17.67
C PRO A 156 6.81 12.29 16.93
N PRO A 157 6.33 13.48 17.34
CA PRO A 157 5.38 14.24 16.52
C PRO A 157 5.98 14.52 15.14
N LEU A 158 5.13 14.65 14.12
CA LEU A 158 5.61 15.11 12.80
C LEU A 158 6.25 16.49 12.90
N THR A 159 7.28 16.72 12.09
CA THR A 159 7.83 18.07 11.90
C THR A 159 6.88 18.93 11.10
N GLU A 160 7.06 20.26 11.14
CA GLU A 160 6.28 21.18 10.31
C GLU A 160 6.47 20.91 8.82
N ALA A 161 7.69 20.58 8.40
CA ALA A 161 7.99 20.23 7.01
C ALA A 161 7.24 18.95 6.56
N GLN A 162 7.18 17.92 7.41
CA GLN A 162 6.44 16.69 7.11
C GLN A 162 4.93 16.92 7.04
N ARG A 163 4.36 17.71 7.96
CA ARG A 163 2.95 18.11 7.89
C ARG A 163 2.63 18.86 6.59
N LYS A 164 3.50 19.81 6.20
CA LYS A 164 3.34 20.56 4.95
C LYS A 164 3.47 19.66 3.71
N ALA A 165 4.29 18.61 3.77
CA ALA A 165 4.45 17.66 2.68
C ALA A 165 3.22 16.74 2.52
N LYS A 166 2.44 16.52 3.58
CA LYS A 166 1.22 15.69 3.57
C LYS A 166 0.04 16.45 4.21
N PRO A 167 -0.46 17.52 3.56
CA PRO A 167 -1.65 18.22 4.03
C PRO A 167 -2.86 17.29 3.96
N PRO A 168 -3.92 17.54 4.74
CA PRO A 168 -5.16 16.77 4.65
C PRO A 168 -5.72 16.76 3.22
N VAL A 169 -6.15 15.58 2.76
CA VAL A 169 -6.68 15.37 1.41
C VAL A 169 -8.14 14.96 1.49
N SER A 170 -8.98 15.60 0.67
CA SER A 170 -10.40 15.26 0.56
C SER A 170 -10.65 14.40 -0.67
N HIS A 171 -11.31 13.26 -0.49
CA HIS A 171 -11.74 12.38 -1.57
C HIS A 171 -13.25 12.20 -1.53
N PRO A 172 -13.95 12.01 -2.67
CA PRO A 172 -15.30 11.46 -2.66
C PRO A 172 -15.35 10.15 -1.87
N ILE A 173 -16.45 9.89 -1.15
CA ILE A 173 -16.62 8.61 -0.43
C ILE A 173 -16.60 7.42 -1.41
N PHE A 174 -17.10 7.61 -2.63
CA PHE A 174 -17.02 6.63 -3.70
C PHE A 174 -16.22 7.18 -4.88
N LEU A 175 -15.20 6.43 -5.29
CA LEU A 175 -14.48 6.62 -6.54
C LEU A 175 -15.07 5.61 -7.54
N THR A 176 -16.17 6.00 -8.21
CA THR A 176 -16.85 5.20 -9.24
C THR A 176 -16.51 5.68 -10.63
#